data_AF-A0A7Y1YBU4-F1
#
_entry.id   AF-A0A7Y1YBU4-F1
#
_cell.length_a   1.000
_cell.length_b   1.000
_cell.length_c   1.000
_cell.angle_alpha   90.00
_cell.angle_beta   90.00
_cell.angle_gamma   90.00
#
_symmetry.space_group_name_H-M   'P 1'
#
loop_
_entity.id
_entity.type
_entity.pdbx_description
1 polymer ?
#
loop_
_entity_poly.entity_id
_entity_poly.type
_entity_poly.pdbx_seq_one_letter_code
_entity_poly.pdbx_strand_id
1 'polypeptide(L)'
;MSFATTRIRFAFSAFLMVCTTVIGVAGVPVTADAVVAETCRGRTVTISGTTGDDEIQGTSGNDVINGLGGNDVIHGLGGADIICGGAGNDIIYGNRGNDWIYGGPGDDALYGQRGHDRLFGYAGTDSLFGGLYADVCVGENEANCETDYRGERDEQVWRDLVDEFFGDIGETDNALVIVACESNGDPFAVNPNGQVPKGLWQFIPSTWEWATPFTGWDHEHRFHPRAATETARWLYDWADGRTRQDGSEGQGFDPWVHCRCLLPEYNCQFDLTAVNPS
;
A
#
# COMPACT_ATOMS: atom_id res chain seq x y z
N MET A 1 -32.28 3.31 -55.10
CA MET A 1 -31.71 2.74 -53.86
C MET A 1 -30.67 3.71 -53.35
N SER A 2 -30.98 4.45 -52.28
CA SER A 2 -30.06 5.41 -51.64
C SER A 2 -29.86 4.94 -50.21
N PHE A 3 -28.63 4.55 -49.86
CA PHE A 3 -28.24 4.21 -48.50
C PHE A 3 -27.68 5.47 -47.84
N ALA A 4 -28.40 5.99 -46.84
CA ALA A 4 -27.91 7.06 -45.98
C ALA A 4 -27.03 6.44 -44.87
N THR A 5 -25.77 6.85 -44.82
CA THR A 5 -24.82 6.51 -43.74
C THR A 5 -25.01 7.47 -42.57
N THR A 6 -25.73 7.04 -41.53
CA THR A 6 -25.78 7.76 -40.25
C THR A 6 -24.52 7.41 -39.44
N ARG A 7 -23.67 8.40 -39.19
CA ARG A 7 -22.53 8.28 -38.27
C ARG A 7 -23.03 8.33 -36.83
N ILE A 8 -23.00 7.19 -36.13
CA ILE A 8 -23.24 7.11 -34.68
C ILE A 8 -21.97 7.63 -33.99
N ARG A 9 -22.10 8.73 -33.23
CA ARG A 9 -21.07 9.18 -32.28
C ARG A 9 -21.21 8.32 -31.03
N PHE A 10 -20.17 7.57 -30.68
CA PHE A 10 -20.07 6.92 -29.37
C PHE A 10 -19.73 7.98 -28.33
N ALA A 11 -20.67 8.24 -27.42
CA ALA A 11 -20.35 8.87 -26.14
C ALA A 11 -19.85 7.75 -25.22
N PHE A 12 -18.59 7.88 -24.76
CA PHE A 12 -18.03 7.01 -23.72
C PHE A 12 -18.86 7.20 -22.45
N SER A 13 -19.77 6.25 -22.18
CA SER A 13 -20.26 5.98 -20.83
C SER A 13 -19.68 4.63 -20.47
N ALA A 14 -18.71 4.64 -19.56
CA ALA A 14 -18.11 3.44 -19.01
C ALA A 14 -19.17 2.73 -18.17
N PHE A 15 -20.03 1.97 -18.85
CA PHE A 15 -20.95 1.06 -18.21
C PHE A 15 -20.12 -0.11 -17.71
N LEU A 16 -20.02 -0.18 -16.39
CA LEU A 16 -19.47 -1.28 -15.62
C LEU A 16 -20.05 -2.61 -16.15
N MET A 17 -19.25 -3.35 -16.93
CA MET A 17 -19.59 -4.72 -17.31
C MET A 17 -19.19 -5.63 -16.15
N VAL A 18 -20.01 -5.67 -15.10
CA VAL A 18 -19.97 -6.76 -14.13
C VAL A 18 -20.72 -7.95 -14.74
N CYS A 19 -20.12 -9.12 -14.58
CA CYS A 19 -20.58 -10.43 -15.03
C CYS A 19 -22.12 -10.60 -14.93
N THR A 20 -22.78 -10.79 -16.07
CA THR A 20 -24.23 -11.01 -16.21
C THR A 20 -24.69 -12.40 -15.76
N THR A 21 -24.28 -12.87 -14.58
CA THR A 21 -24.78 -14.16 -14.04
C THR A 21 -25.48 -14.08 -12.69
N VAL A 22 -25.66 -12.90 -12.10
CA VAL A 22 -26.48 -12.75 -10.89
C VAL A 22 -27.52 -11.66 -11.12
N ILE A 23 -28.77 -11.97 -10.75
CA ILE A 23 -29.97 -11.13 -10.74
C ILE A 23 -30.79 -11.07 -12.05
N GLY A 24 -31.59 -12.13 -12.26
CA GLY A 24 -32.70 -12.16 -13.21
C GLY A 24 -33.98 -11.47 -12.71
N VAL A 25 -33.91 -10.22 -12.23
CA VAL A 25 -35.11 -9.39 -12.01
C VAL A 25 -34.96 -8.07 -12.75
N ALA A 26 -35.63 -7.99 -13.90
CA ALA A 26 -35.76 -6.76 -14.67
C ALA A 26 -36.52 -5.70 -13.85
N GLY A 27 -35.90 -4.55 -13.62
CA GLY A 27 -36.56 -3.37 -13.04
C GLY A 27 -36.23 -3.04 -11.58
N VAL A 28 -35.29 -3.75 -10.94
CA VAL A 28 -34.75 -3.29 -9.64
C VAL A 28 -33.64 -2.27 -9.91
N PRO A 29 -33.76 -1.02 -9.42
CA PRO A 29 -32.63 -0.09 -9.46
C PRO A 29 -31.50 -0.68 -8.63
N VAL A 30 -30.40 -1.02 -9.30
CA VAL A 30 -29.17 -1.45 -8.63
C VAL A 30 -28.52 -0.17 -8.08
N THR A 31 -28.82 0.16 -6.82
CA THR A 31 -28.09 1.18 -6.07
C THR A 31 -26.79 0.57 -5.55
N ALA A 32 -25.78 1.39 -5.25
CA ALA A 32 -24.54 0.92 -4.62
C ALA A 32 -24.84 0.08 -3.37
N ASP A 33 -25.81 0.50 -2.56
CA ASP A 33 -26.31 -0.18 -1.36
C ASP A 33 -26.76 -1.61 -1.66
N ALA A 34 -27.45 -1.83 -2.78
CA ALA A 34 -27.92 -3.15 -3.19
C ALA A 34 -26.76 -4.06 -3.65
N VAL A 35 -25.70 -3.48 -4.22
CA VAL A 35 -24.50 -4.22 -4.64
C VAL A 35 -23.65 -4.63 -3.44
N VAL A 36 -23.43 -3.72 -2.48
CA VAL A 36 -22.69 -4.00 -1.25
C VAL A 36 -23.44 -5.03 -0.41
N ALA A 37 -24.75 -4.82 -0.20
CA ALA A 37 -25.57 -5.73 0.58
C ALA A 37 -25.59 -7.15 0.01
N GLU A 38 -25.66 -7.34 -1.32
CA GLU A 38 -25.62 -8.67 -1.94
C GLU A 38 -24.22 -9.30 -1.90
N THR A 39 -23.15 -8.49 -1.95
CA THR A 39 -21.76 -8.99 -1.88
C THR A 39 -21.46 -9.59 -0.50
N CYS A 40 -21.93 -8.93 0.57
CA CYS A 40 -21.71 -9.36 1.94
C CYS A 40 -22.75 -10.40 2.41
N ARG A 41 -24.00 -10.35 1.93
CA ARG A 41 -25.05 -11.35 2.23
C ARG A 41 -24.94 -12.64 1.41
N GLY A 42 -24.24 -12.61 0.27
CA GLY A 42 -23.97 -13.80 -0.54
C GLY A 42 -23.01 -14.79 0.12
N ARG A 43 -22.37 -14.42 1.23
CA ARG A 43 -21.43 -15.23 2.00
C ARG A 43 -21.90 -15.40 3.44
N THR A 44 -21.52 -16.49 4.11
CA THR A 44 -21.84 -16.69 5.52
C THR A 44 -21.10 -15.67 6.36
N VAL A 45 -21.82 -14.65 6.83
CA VAL A 45 -21.31 -13.63 7.75
C VAL A 45 -20.88 -14.30 9.05
N THR A 46 -19.62 -14.11 9.45
CA THR A 46 -19.07 -14.62 10.71
C THR A 46 -19.31 -13.65 11.86
N ILE A 47 -19.32 -12.34 11.57
CA ILE A 47 -19.45 -11.27 12.57
C ILE A 47 -20.37 -10.18 12.02
N SER A 48 -21.36 -9.77 12.81
CA SER A 48 -22.35 -8.76 12.41
C SER A 48 -22.55 -7.74 13.51
N GLY A 49 -22.57 -6.46 13.14
CA GLY A 49 -23.01 -5.35 13.95
C GLY A 49 -24.54 -5.22 13.98
N THR A 50 -25.00 -4.02 14.24
CA THR A 50 -26.38 -3.58 14.42
C THR A 50 -26.69 -2.43 13.45
N THR A 51 -27.82 -1.75 13.61
CA THR A 51 -28.14 -0.59 12.75
C THR A 51 -27.73 0.75 13.38
N GLY A 52 -26.85 0.72 14.38
CA GLY A 52 -26.25 1.92 14.96
C GLY A 52 -24.76 1.71 15.16
N ASP A 53 -24.08 2.75 15.61
CA ASP A 53 -22.62 2.80 15.71
C ASP A 53 -22.05 1.65 16.56
N ASP A 54 -21.22 0.81 15.92
CA ASP A 54 -20.60 -0.37 16.52
C ASP A 54 -19.07 -0.30 16.49
N GLU A 55 -18.44 -0.97 17.46
CA GLU A 55 -17.00 -1.27 17.43
C GLU A 55 -16.84 -2.78 17.26
N ILE A 56 -16.33 -3.20 16.10
CA ILE A 56 -16.29 -4.59 15.67
C ILE A 56 -14.86 -5.05 15.49
N GLN A 57 -14.54 -6.20 16.06
CA GLN A 57 -13.23 -6.82 15.95
C GLN A 57 -13.35 -8.24 15.39
N GLY A 58 -12.61 -8.49 14.31
CA GLY A 58 -12.40 -9.77 13.66
C GLY A 58 -11.51 -10.71 14.47
N THR A 59 -10.97 -11.71 13.78
CA THR A 59 -10.11 -12.74 14.35
C THR A 59 -8.77 -12.79 13.61
N SER A 60 -7.89 -13.71 13.98
CA SER A 60 -6.63 -13.91 13.25
C SER A 60 -6.79 -14.79 11.99
N GLY A 61 -8.02 -15.12 11.60
CA GLY A 61 -8.31 -15.89 10.39
C GLY A 61 -9.40 -15.23 9.57
N ASN A 62 -9.63 -15.76 8.36
CA ASN A 62 -10.53 -15.14 7.38
C ASN A 62 -11.96 -14.95 7.91
N ASP A 63 -12.37 -13.69 7.99
CA ASP A 63 -13.68 -13.28 8.47
C ASP A 63 -14.58 -12.71 7.36
N VAL A 64 -15.87 -12.74 7.62
CA VAL A 64 -16.88 -12.00 6.86
C VAL A 64 -17.61 -11.12 7.86
N ILE A 65 -17.30 -9.83 7.83
CA ILE A 65 -17.76 -8.83 8.79
C ILE A 65 -18.75 -7.88 8.13
N ASN A 66 -19.85 -7.56 8.82
CA ASN A 66 -20.88 -6.63 8.34
C ASN A 66 -21.31 -5.67 9.45
N GLY A 67 -20.96 -4.39 9.35
CA GLY A 67 -21.37 -3.32 10.27
C GLY A 67 -22.86 -3.01 10.17
N LEU A 68 -23.42 -3.11 8.96
CA LEU A 68 -24.80 -2.82 8.56
C LEU A 68 -25.11 -1.33 8.45
N GLY A 69 -25.21 -0.60 9.54
CA GLY A 69 -25.35 0.84 9.45
C GLY A 69 -25.23 1.52 10.79
N GLY A 70 -25.05 2.84 10.78
CA GLY A 70 -24.36 3.51 11.88
C GLY A 70 -22.96 3.93 11.41
N ASN A 71 -22.25 4.68 12.23
CA ASN A 71 -20.85 5.01 11.99
C ASN A 71 -19.99 4.00 12.75
N ASP A 72 -19.49 3.00 12.05
CA ASP A 72 -18.84 1.85 12.65
C ASP A 72 -17.32 2.00 12.69
N VAL A 73 -16.69 1.34 13.66
CA VAL A 73 -15.23 1.13 13.69
C VAL A 73 -14.96 -0.36 13.60
N ILE A 74 -14.35 -0.80 12.51
CA ILE A 74 -14.18 -2.23 12.21
C ILE A 74 -12.71 -2.59 12.03
N HIS A 75 -12.26 -3.65 12.70
CA HIS A 75 -10.90 -4.21 12.57
C HIS A 75 -10.94 -5.67 12.11
N GLY A 76 -10.41 -5.98 10.93
CA GLY A 76 -10.28 -7.36 10.40
C GLY A 76 -9.26 -8.22 11.16
N LEU A 77 -8.16 -7.60 11.60
CA LEU A 77 -6.97 -8.18 12.25
C LEU A 77 -6.09 -9.05 11.33
N GLY A 78 -6.44 -10.30 11.09
CA GLY A 78 -5.55 -11.21 10.38
C GLY A 78 -6.31 -12.19 9.52
N GLY A 79 -5.81 -12.48 8.34
CA GLY A 79 -6.51 -13.35 7.39
C GLY A 79 -6.94 -12.59 6.16
N ALA A 80 -7.53 -13.28 5.19
CA ALA A 80 -8.11 -12.64 4.02
C ALA A 80 -9.60 -12.40 4.29
N ASP A 81 -9.92 -11.18 4.67
CA ASP A 81 -11.23 -10.81 5.18
C ASP A 81 -12.13 -10.22 4.09
N ILE A 82 -13.42 -10.27 4.35
CA ILE A 82 -14.44 -9.52 3.63
C ILE A 82 -15.13 -8.63 4.65
N ILE A 83 -14.93 -7.33 4.55
CA ILE A 83 -15.42 -6.36 5.52
C ILE A 83 -16.35 -5.38 4.83
N CYS A 84 -17.53 -5.20 5.40
CA CYS A 84 -18.55 -4.29 4.90
C CYS A 84 -18.95 -3.33 6.02
N GLY A 85 -18.71 -2.03 5.83
CA GLY A 85 -19.14 -0.98 6.75
C GLY A 85 -20.66 -0.92 6.80
N GLY A 86 -21.25 -0.59 5.65
CA GLY A 86 -22.70 -0.50 5.53
C GLY A 86 -23.09 0.94 5.27
N ALA A 87 -24.17 1.42 5.90
CA ALA A 87 -24.61 2.79 5.73
C ALA A 87 -24.20 3.67 6.91
N GLY A 88 -23.49 4.75 6.64
CA GLY A 88 -22.95 5.66 7.64
C GLY A 88 -21.50 5.97 7.33
N ASN A 89 -20.85 6.77 8.16
CA ASN A 89 -19.45 7.15 7.96
C ASN A 89 -18.56 6.20 8.75
N ASP A 90 -18.01 5.19 8.09
CA ASP A 90 -17.33 4.09 8.74
C ASP A 90 -15.81 4.29 8.76
N ILE A 91 -15.15 3.70 9.76
CA ILE A 91 -13.69 3.58 9.84
C ILE A 91 -13.35 2.09 9.82
N ILE A 92 -12.66 1.64 8.77
CA ILE A 92 -12.39 0.22 8.57
C ILE A 92 -10.90 -0.05 8.41
N TYR A 93 -10.37 -0.98 9.19
CA TYR A 93 -9.00 -1.46 9.13
C TYR A 93 -8.97 -2.94 8.71
N GLY A 94 -8.44 -3.26 7.53
CA GLY A 94 -8.17 -4.64 7.08
C GLY A 94 -7.14 -5.32 7.98
N ASN A 95 -6.03 -4.63 8.25
CA ASN A 95 -4.87 -5.14 8.99
C ASN A 95 -4.04 -6.12 8.16
N ARG A 96 -3.84 -7.36 8.61
CA ARG A 96 -2.94 -8.30 7.92
C ARG A 96 -3.74 -9.23 7.01
N GLY A 97 -3.39 -9.25 5.74
CA GLY A 97 -3.86 -10.21 4.76
C GLY A 97 -4.37 -9.51 3.52
N ASN A 98 -5.01 -10.27 2.63
CA ASN A 98 -5.49 -9.72 1.36
C ASN A 98 -6.99 -9.54 1.45
N ASP A 99 -7.40 -8.33 1.80
CA ASP A 99 -8.75 -8.02 2.23
C ASP A 99 -9.61 -7.46 1.10
N TRP A 100 -10.91 -7.64 1.26
CA TRP A 100 -11.93 -6.96 0.47
C TRP A 100 -12.72 -6.07 1.40
N ILE A 101 -12.52 -4.76 1.28
CA ILE A 101 -13.14 -3.76 2.14
C ILE A 101 -14.13 -2.95 1.32
N TYR A 102 -15.37 -2.89 1.79
CA TYR A 102 -16.46 -2.15 1.19
C TYR A 102 -16.97 -1.14 2.23
N GLY A 103 -16.82 0.15 1.96
CA GLY A 103 -17.32 1.22 2.82
C GLY A 103 -18.84 1.25 2.79
N GLY A 104 -19.40 1.67 1.66
CA GLY A 104 -20.83 1.69 1.43
C GLY A 104 -21.32 3.12 1.22
N PRO A 105 -22.56 3.46 1.61
CA PRO A 105 -23.00 4.84 1.56
C PRO A 105 -22.56 5.62 2.80
N GLY A 106 -21.87 6.73 2.59
CA GLY A 106 -21.36 7.61 3.63
C GLY A 106 -19.96 8.12 3.28
N ASP A 107 -19.42 9.01 4.10
CA ASP A 107 -18.03 9.46 3.96
C ASP A 107 -17.13 8.53 4.77
N ASP A 108 -16.52 7.54 4.11
CA ASP A 108 -15.81 6.44 4.78
C ASP A 108 -14.28 6.65 4.84
N ALA A 109 -13.63 6.02 5.81
CA ALA A 109 -12.18 5.92 5.93
C ALA A 109 -11.74 4.45 5.96
N LEU A 110 -11.18 3.97 4.84
CA LEU A 110 -10.80 2.56 4.65
C LEU A 110 -9.27 2.42 4.64
N TYR A 111 -8.74 1.50 5.42
CA TYR A 111 -7.31 1.22 5.56
C TYR A 111 -7.06 -0.27 5.31
N GLY A 112 -6.43 -0.65 4.20
CA GLY A 112 -6.05 -2.03 3.91
C GLY A 112 -4.95 -2.52 4.85
N GLN A 113 -3.93 -1.68 5.03
CA GLN A 113 -2.72 -1.95 5.83
C GLN A 113 -1.80 -2.97 5.15
N ARG A 114 -1.68 -4.20 5.64
CA ARG A 114 -0.69 -5.15 5.12
C ARG A 114 -1.33 -6.20 4.24
N GLY A 115 -1.18 -6.06 2.93
CA GLY A 115 -1.38 -7.12 1.95
C GLY A 115 -1.89 -6.57 0.64
N HIS A 116 -2.34 -7.43 -0.25
CA HIS A 116 -2.89 -7.00 -1.54
C HIS A 116 -4.40 -6.80 -1.42
N ASP A 117 -4.79 -5.59 -1.08
CA ASP A 117 -6.14 -5.28 -0.67
C ASP A 117 -6.99 -4.72 -1.82
N ARG A 118 -8.31 -4.85 -1.65
CA ARG A 118 -9.30 -4.24 -2.55
C ARG A 118 -10.26 -3.39 -1.74
N LEU A 119 -10.15 -2.08 -1.89
CA LEU A 119 -10.92 -1.09 -1.16
C LEU A 119 -11.93 -0.44 -2.09
N PHE A 120 -13.20 -0.45 -1.70
CA PHE A 120 -14.30 0.14 -2.45
C PHE A 120 -15.05 1.11 -1.54
N GLY A 121 -14.90 2.41 -1.77
CA GLY A 121 -15.58 3.46 -1.00
C GLY A 121 -17.09 3.48 -1.26
N TYR A 122 -17.47 3.41 -2.54
CA TYR A 122 -18.84 3.66 -3.01
C TYR A 122 -19.28 5.10 -2.76
N ALA A 123 -20.46 5.29 -2.16
CA ALA A 123 -21.22 6.53 -2.29
C ALA A 123 -20.88 7.50 -1.19
N GLY A 124 -20.10 8.52 -1.52
CA GLY A 124 -19.68 9.55 -0.58
C GLY A 124 -18.32 10.12 -0.92
N THR A 125 -17.75 10.85 0.03
CA THR A 125 -16.39 11.39 -0.06
C THR A 125 -15.47 10.53 0.79
N ASP A 126 -14.89 9.51 0.17
CA ASP A 126 -14.11 8.49 0.89
C ASP A 126 -12.61 8.79 0.93
N SER A 127 -11.98 8.32 2.01
CA SER A 127 -10.53 8.25 2.15
C SER A 127 -10.10 6.79 2.09
N LEU A 128 -9.40 6.40 1.02
CA LEU A 128 -9.00 5.00 0.78
C LEU A 128 -7.49 4.86 0.87
N PHE A 129 -7.03 4.09 1.85
CA PHE A 129 -5.63 3.85 2.11
C PHE A 129 -5.24 2.39 1.95
N GLY A 130 -4.60 2.05 0.84
CA GLY A 130 -4.20 0.66 0.54
C GLY A 130 -3.21 0.10 1.57
N GLY A 131 -2.15 0.86 1.85
CA GLY A 131 -1.12 0.46 2.83
C GLY A 131 0.12 -0.12 2.13
N LEU A 132 0.69 -1.18 2.71
CA LEU A 132 1.80 -1.93 2.14
C LEU A 132 1.31 -2.86 1.04
N TYR A 133 2.25 -3.24 0.15
CA TYR A 133 1.99 -4.06 -1.04
C TYR A 133 1.13 -3.31 -2.08
N ALA A 134 0.56 -4.04 -3.04
CA ALA A 134 -0.12 -3.45 -4.19
C ALA A 134 -1.62 -3.63 -4.07
N ASP A 135 -2.33 -2.51 -4.01
CA ASP A 135 -3.76 -2.46 -3.72
C ASP A 135 -4.59 -1.98 -4.91
N VAL A 136 -5.89 -2.23 -4.82
CA VAL A 136 -6.89 -1.69 -5.74
C VAL A 136 -7.87 -0.85 -4.93
N CYS A 137 -7.88 0.46 -5.15
CA CYS A 137 -8.88 1.36 -4.55
C CYS A 137 -9.84 1.88 -5.61
N VAL A 138 -11.13 1.92 -5.28
CA VAL A 138 -12.18 2.47 -6.15
C VAL A 138 -13.10 3.35 -5.31
N GLY A 139 -13.07 4.66 -5.55
CA GLY A 139 -14.02 5.64 -5.02
C GLY A 139 -14.73 6.41 -6.13
N GLU A 140 -15.76 7.18 -5.79
CA GLU A 140 -16.60 7.90 -6.76
C GLU A 140 -15.94 9.12 -7.42
N ASN A 141 -14.93 9.73 -6.78
CA ASN A 141 -14.32 11.00 -7.24
C ASN A 141 -12.79 10.94 -7.39
N GLU A 142 -12.26 9.97 -8.13
CA GLU A 142 -10.80 9.82 -8.34
C GLU A 142 -10.04 9.63 -7.01
N ALA A 143 -10.55 8.78 -6.12
CA ALA A 143 -9.76 8.30 -4.99
C ALA A 143 -8.63 7.40 -5.54
N ASN A 144 -7.50 8.01 -5.88
CA ASN A 144 -6.22 7.29 -5.87
C ASN A 144 -6.09 6.67 -4.48
N CYS A 145 -5.66 5.40 -4.39
CA CYS A 145 -5.20 4.85 -3.11
C CYS A 145 -4.23 5.87 -2.52
N GLU A 146 -4.64 6.61 -1.49
CA GLU A 146 -3.72 7.43 -0.75
C GLU A 146 -2.88 6.44 0.06
N THR A 147 -1.57 6.51 0.02
CA THR A 147 -0.76 5.58 0.80
C THR A 147 -0.56 6.16 2.21
N ASP A 148 -1.45 5.82 3.16
CA ASP A 148 -1.26 6.21 4.57
C ASP A 148 -0.36 5.20 5.27
N TYR A 149 0.92 5.53 5.31
CA TYR A 149 1.90 4.80 6.11
C TYR A 149 2.01 5.32 7.56
N ARG A 150 1.25 6.36 7.97
CA ARG A 150 1.43 7.04 9.28
C ARG A 150 0.99 6.20 10.48
N GLY A 151 0.24 5.12 10.26
CA GLY A 151 -0.18 4.18 11.30
C GLY A 151 0.91 3.22 11.77
N GLU A 152 1.97 3.02 10.99
CA GLU A 152 2.87 1.88 11.17
C GLU A 152 4.28 2.30 11.61
N ARG A 153 4.39 2.72 12.87
CA ARG A 153 5.68 2.84 13.59
C ARG A 153 6.15 1.50 14.20
N ASP A 154 5.53 0.40 13.82
CA ASP A 154 5.93 -0.92 14.29
C ASP A 154 7.20 -1.36 13.55
N GLU A 155 8.26 -1.66 14.31
CA GLU A 155 9.54 -2.14 13.80
C GLU A 155 9.38 -3.39 12.91
N GLN A 156 8.38 -4.23 13.18
CA GLN A 156 8.13 -5.44 12.40
C GLN A 156 7.66 -5.14 10.97
N VAL A 157 6.99 -4.01 10.75
CA VAL A 157 6.42 -3.63 9.46
C VAL A 157 7.52 -3.35 8.44
N TRP A 158 8.49 -2.51 8.81
CA TRP A 158 9.61 -2.20 7.91
C TRP A 158 10.61 -3.35 7.82
N ARG A 159 10.68 -4.22 8.85
CA ARG A 159 11.41 -5.49 8.76
C ARG A 159 10.84 -6.41 7.70
N ASP A 160 9.52 -6.58 7.69
CA ASP A 160 8.83 -7.41 6.70
C ASP A 160 8.97 -6.81 5.29
N LEU A 161 8.97 -5.48 5.16
CA LEU A 161 9.26 -4.81 3.90
C LEU A 161 10.71 -5.05 3.44
N VAL A 162 11.70 -4.93 4.32
CA VAL A 162 13.09 -5.19 3.95
C VAL A 162 13.28 -6.66 3.54
N ASP A 163 12.64 -7.59 4.26
CA ASP A 163 12.65 -9.01 3.93
C ASP A 163 11.98 -9.31 2.58
N GLU A 164 10.90 -8.61 2.23
CA GLU A 164 10.25 -8.75 0.92
C GLU A 164 11.24 -8.50 -0.24
N PHE A 165 12.13 -7.52 -0.09
CA PHE A 165 13.04 -7.09 -1.16
C PHE A 165 14.45 -7.69 -1.08
N PHE A 166 14.91 -8.16 0.08
CA PHE A 166 16.26 -8.69 0.27
C PHE A 166 16.27 -10.16 0.72
N GLY A 167 15.12 -10.72 1.08
CA GLY A 167 15.00 -12.11 1.53
C GLY A 167 15.25 -13.14 0.43
N ASP A 168 14.91 -12.82 -0.82
CA ASP A 168 15.18 -13.68 -1.99
C ASP A 168 16.67 -13.91 -2.24
N ILE A 169 17.53 -12.97 -1.80
CA ILE A 169 18.99 -13.07 -1.88
C ILE A 169 19.66 -13.38 -0.54
N GLY A 170 18.87 -13.53 0.54
CA GLY A 170 19.39 -13.84 1.88
C GLY A 170 20.11 -12.67 2.56
N GLU A 171 19.83 -11.43 2.14
CA GLU A 171 20.50 -10.22 2.64
C GLU A 171 19.65 -9.40 3.61
N THR A 172 18.50 -9.92 4.03
CA THR A 172 17.58 -9.23 4.97
C THR A 172 18.32 -8.73 6.20
N ASP A 173 19.15 -9.55 6.85
CA ASP A 173 19.85 -9.17 8.07
C ASP A 173 20.85 -8.02 7.85
N ASN A 174 21.60 -8.06 6.73
CA ASN A 174 22.55 -7.01 6.39
C ASN A 174 21.83 -5.70 6.01
N ALA A 175 20.75 -5.80 5.23
CA ALA A 175 19.88 -4.69 4.90
C ALA A 175 19.30 -4.03 6.16
N LEU A 176 18.89 -4.84 7.15
CA LEU A 176 18.38 -4.36 8.43
C LEU A 176 19.42 -3.60 9.26
N VAL A 177 20.69 -4.01 9.20
CA VAL A 177 21.80 -3.27 9.83
C VAL A 177 21.98 -1.90 9.18
N ILE A 178 21.87 -1.82 7.84
CA ILE A 178 21.96 -0.55 7.13
C ILE A 178 20.85 0.41 7.55
N VAL A 179 19.58 -0.01 7.47
CA VAL A 179 18.44 0.87 7.80
C VAL A 179 18.42 1.28 9.28
N ALA A 180 18.88 0.40 10.17
CA ALA A 180 19.03 0.73 11.59
C ALA A 180 20.10 1.82 11.81
N CYS A 181 21.21 1.76 11.08
CA CYS A 181 22.26 2.77 11.16
C CYS A 181 21.87 4.10 10.50
N GLU A 182 21.20 4.05 9.36
CA GLU A 182 20.83 5.23 8.58
C GLU A 182 19.69 6.01 9.24
N SER A 183 18.63 5.35 9.68
CA SER A 183 17.43 6.02 10.18
C SER A 183 16.90 5.49 11.51
N ASN A 184 17.61 4.59 12.18
CA ASN A 184 17.08 3.85 13.33
C ASN A 184 15.77 3.12 13.01
N GLY A 185 15.63 2.65 11.76
CA GLY A 185 14.42 1.99 11.26
C GLY A 185 13.24 2.94 11.04
N ASP A 186 13.44 4.26 11.06
CA ASP A 186 12.38 5.23 10.77
C ASP A 186 12.19 5.36 9.25
N PRO A 187 11.06 4.89 8.69
CA PRO A 187 10.73 5.01 7.27
C PRO A 187 10.47 6.46 6.82
N PHE A 188 10.19 7.37 7.76
CA PHE A 188 9.85 8.77 7.51
C PHE A 188 10.94 9.74 7.95
N ALA A 189 12.12 9.22 8.28
CA ALA A 189 13.24 10.03 8.73
C ALA A 189 13.48 11.20 7.77
N VAL A 190 13.47 12.42 8.32
CA VAL A 190 13.74 13.65 7.59
C VAL A 190 15.18 14.10 7.83
N ASN A 191 15.71 14.90 6.91
CA ASN A 191 16.98 15.57 7.13
C ASN A 191 16.95 16.49 8.38
N PRO A 192 18.12 16.91 8.93
CA PRO A 192 18.17 17.68 10.19
C PRO A 192 17.43 19.01 10.21
N ASN A 193 17.10 19.59 9.04
CA ASN A 193 16.29 20.80 8.93
C ASN A 193 14.78 20.52 8.81
N GLY A 194 14.36 19.25 8.76
CA GLY A 194 12.97 18.81 8.76
C GLY A 194 12.23 19.03 7.44
N GLN A 195 12.95 19.30 6.35
CA GLN A 195 12.33 19.77 5.10
C GLN A 195 12.30 18.73 3.98
N VAL A 196 13.15 17.69 4.04
CA VAL A 196 13.22 16.67 2.99
C VAL A 196 13.18 15.28 3.63
N PRO A 197 12.18 14.46 3.30
CA PRO A 197 12.17 13.04 3.66
C PRO A 197 13.37 12.35 3.02
N LYS A 198 14.18 11.69 3.85
CA LYS A 198 15.25 10.80 3.41
C LYS A 198 14.91 9.32 3.67
N GLY A 199 13.97 9.10 4.59
CA GLY A 199 13.36 7.85 5.02
C GLY A 199 14.33 6.72 5.33
N LEU A 200 13.84 5.48 5.21
CA LEU A 200 14.49 4.28 5.75
C LEU A 200 15.96 4.11 5.32
N TRP A 201 16.27 4.49 4.08
CA TRP A 201 17.58 4.29 3.45
C TRP A 201 18.41 5.57 3.33
N GLN A 202 17.93 6.68 3.91
CA GLN A 202 18.56 8.00 3.92
C GLN A 202 19.03 8.55 2.56
N PHE A 203 18.27 8.36 1.48
CA PHE A 203 18.68 8.81 0.15
C PHE A 203 18.96 10.32 0.09
N ILE A 204 20.02 10.69 -0.62
CA ILE A 204 20.25 12.09 -1.00
C ILE A 204 19.29 12.47 -2.15
N PRO A 205 18.82 13.73 -2.22
CA PRO A 205 17.83 14.16 -3.22
C PRO A 205 18.23 13.82 -4.66
N SER A 206 19.50 13.97 -5.01
CA SER A 206 20.01 13.68 -6.35
C SER A 206 19.95 12.19 -6.74
N THR A 207 20.09 11.27 -5.78
CA THR A 207 19.97 9.83 -6.04
C THR A 207 18.52 9.45 -6.30
N TRP A 208 17.60 10.08 -5.55
CA TRP A 208 16.17 9.86 -5.70
C TRP A 208 15.65 10.40 -7.03
N GLU A 209 15.93 11.67 -7.36
CA GLU A 209 15.50 12.32 -8.62
C GLU A 209 15.90 11.52 -9.86
N TRP A 210 17.03 10.81 -9.81
CA TRP A 210 17.52 9.96 -10.89
C TRP A 210 16.90 8.55 -10.91
N ALA A 211 16.51 8.00 -9.75
CA ALA A 211 15.82 6.70 -9.65
C ALA A 211 14.31 6.78 -9.97
N THR A 212 13.77 7.99 -10.11
CA THR A 212 12.35 8.29 -10.40
C THR A 212 11.67 7.57 -11.58
N PRO A 213 12.34 7.10 -12.66
CA PRO A 213 11.65 6.44 -13.76
C PRO A 213 10.99 5.10 -13.40
N PHE A 214 11.30 4.54 -12.21
CA PHE A 214 10.80 3.24 -11.75
C PHE A 214 9.81 3.33 -10.57
N THR A 215 9.64 4.50 -9.97
CA THR A 215 9.05 4.63 -8.62
C THR A 215 7.62 5.16 -8.58
N GLY A 216 6.89 5.20 -9.70
CA GLY A 216 5.46 5.55 -9.74
C GLY A 216 5.10 6.77 -8.87
N TRP A 217 5.29 7.98 -9.38
CA TRP A 217 4.98 9.21 -8.65
C TRP A 217 3.53 9.23 -8.13
N ASP A 218 3.36 9.37 -6.82
CA ASP A 218 2.22 10.12 -6.29
C ASP A 218 2.47 11.62 -6.58
N HIS A 219 1.41 12.37 -6.83
CA HIS A 219 1.50 13.77 -7.27
C HIS A 219 2.00 14.75 -6.19
N GLU A 220 2.45 14.26 -5.03
CA GLU A 220 2.69 15.07 -3.82
C GLU A 220 4.12 15.00 -3.26
N HIS A 221 5.07 14.33 -3.94
CA HIS A 221 6.47 14.22 -3.49
C HIS A 221 6.60 13.53 -2.11
N ARG A 222 5.70 12.60 -1.78
CA ARG A 222 5.73 11.93 -0.47
C ARG A 222 6.59 10.67 -0.53
N PHE A 223 7.36 10.46 0.53
CA PHE A 223 8.32 9.37 0.62
C PHE A 223 7.61 8.05 0.86
N HIS A 224 7.62 7.16 -0.14
CA HIS A 224 6.99 5.84 -0.09
C HIS A 224 8.03 4.79 0.32
N PRO A 225 8.00 4.23 1.54
CA PRO A 225 9.11 3.41 2.04
C PRO A 225 9.33 2.12 1.26
N ARG A 226 8.27 1.54 0.65
CA ARG A 226 8.40 0.44 -0.32
C ARG A 226 9.12 0.87 -1.60
N ALA A 227 8.83 2.06 -2.12
CA ALA A 227 9.53 2.55 -3.31
C ALA A 227 10.99 2.91 -2.98
N ALA A 228 11.24 3.38 -1.76
CA ALA A 228 12.59 3.57 -1.24
C ALA A 228 13.33 2.25 -1.09
N THR A 229 12.68 1.21 -0.58
CA THR A 229 13.30 -0.13 -0.41
C THR A 229 13.49 -0.84 -1.75
N GLU A 230 12.56 -0.68 -2.69
CA GLU A 230 12.71 -1.10 -4.08
C GLU A 230 13.86 -0.37 -4.77
N THR A 231 14.02 0.93 -4.53
CA THR A 231 15.16 1.71 -5.02
C THR A 231 16.47 1.27 -4.37
N ALA A 232 16.45 0.94 -3.07
CA ALA A 232 17.62 0.43 -2.36
C ALA A 232 18.03 -0.92 -2.90
N ARG A 233 17.07 -1.82 -3.10
CA ARG A 233 17.31 -3.12 -3.75
C ARG A 233 17.81 -2.95 -5.16
N TRP A 234 17.21 -2.03 -5.91
CA TRP A 234 17.69 -1.73 -7.24
C TRP A 234 19.09 -1.12 -7.23
N LEU A 235 19.48 -0.28 -6.26
CA LEU A 235 20.85 0.24 -6.16
C LEU A 235 21.85 -0.86 -5.78
N TYR A 236 21.43 -1.74 -4.88
CA TYR A 236 22.15 -2.97 -4.54
C TYR A 236 22.38 -3.83 -5.81
N ASP A 237 21.37 -3.90 -6.70
CA ASP A 237 21.42 -4.66 -7.96
C ASP A 237 22.06 -3.92 -9.17
N TRP A 238 21.93 -2.59 -9.27
CA TRP A 238 22.06 -1.82 -10.53
C TRP A 238 23.33 -1.01 -10.69
N ALA A 239 24.19 -0.93 -9.69
CA ALA A 239 25.50 -0.39 -9.95
C ALA A 239 26.39 -1.51 -10.55
N ASP A 240 26.10 -2.08 -11.74
CA ASP A 240 26.32 -1.35 -13.00
C ASP A 240 25.57 -1.93 -14.23
N GLY A 241 24.24 -1.86 -14.30
CA GLY A 241 23.54 -2.22 -15.54
C GLY A 241 23.53 -3.72 -15.89
N ARG A 242 23.15 -4.59 -14.94
CA ARG A 242 23.21 -6.07 -15.01
C ARG A 242 24.64 -6.60 -15.19
N THR A 243 24.92 -7.81 -14.73
CA THR A 243 25.86 -8.69 -15.47
C THR A 243 25.21 -10.03 -15.81
N ARG A 244 25.66 -10.57 -16.94
CA ARG A 244 25.01 -11.58 -17.79
C ARG A 244 25.05 -12.99 -17.18
N GLN A 245 24.57 -13.97 -17.95
CA GLN A 245 24.87 -15.41 -17.82
C GLN A 245 26.39 -15.77 -17.78
N ASP A 246 27.33 -14.84 -17.54
CA ASP A 246 28.79 -15.02 -17.65
C ASP A 246 29.66 -14.69 -16.40
N GLY A 247 29.11 -14.10 -15.32
CA GLY A 247 29.64 -14.24 -13.93
C GLY A 247 30.77 -13.32 -13.40
N SER A 248 30.56 -12.01 -13.24
CA SER A 248 31.44 -11.10 -12.44
C SER A 248 30.66 -10.07 -11.58
N GLU A 249 31.26 -9.60 -10.46
CA GLU A 249 30.68 -8.99 -9.22
C GLU A 249 29.94 -7.61 -9.32
N GLY A 250 28.96 -7.38 -8.43
CA GLY A 250 28.19 -6.14 -8.22
C GLY A 250 28.60 -5.32 -6.97
N GLN A 251 27.95 -4.18 -6.69
CA GLN A 251 28.37 -3.20 -5.65
C GLN A 251 27.87 -3.47 -4.21
N GLY A 252 26.83 -4.29 -4.03
CA GLY A 252 26.29 -4.59 -2.69
C GLY A 252 25.87 -3.33 -1.93
N PHE A 253 26.23 -3.23 -0.64
CA PHE A 253 25.91 -2.08 0.21
C PHE A 253 26.87 -0.88 0.05
N ASP A 254 27.67 -0.83 -1.02
CA ASP A 254 28.59 0.29 -1.27
C ASP A 254 27.96 1.69 -1.26
N PRO A 255 26.72 1.93 -1.73
CA PRO A 255 26.11 3.26 -1.63
C PRO A 255 26.02 3.81 -0.19
N TRP A 256 25.97 2.94 0.82
CA TRP A 256 25.87 3.29 2.24
C TRP A 256 27.25 3.30 2.92
N VAL A 257 28.14 4.18 2.45
CA VAL A 257 29.57 4.21 2.79
C VAL A 257 29.86 4.19 4.30
N HIS A 258 29.01 4.82 5.12
CA HIS A 258 29.19 4.83 6.57
C HIS A 258 28.62 3.57 7.23
N CYS A 259 27.36 3.23 6.93
CA CYS A 259 26.65 2.16 7.61
C CYS A 259 27.06 0.76 7.17
N ARG A 260 27.55 0.58 5.93
CA ARG A 260 28.09 -0.70 5.45
C ARG A 260 29.27 -1.20 6.27
N CYS A 261 29.99 -0.30 6.96
CA CYS A 261 31.10 -0.65 7.84
C CYS A 261 30.68 -1.44 9.10
N LEU A 262 29.39 -1.53 9.38
CA LEU A 262 28.85 -2.39 10.45
C LEU A 262 28.67 -3.84 9.99
N LEU A 263 28.76 -4.10 8.69
CA LEU A 263 28.59 -5.42 8.12
C LEU A 263 29.91 -6.23 8.20
N PRO A 264 29.85 -7.55 8.43
CA PRO A 264 31.05 -8.37 8.67
C PRO A 264 32.04 -8.43 7.51
N GLU A 265 31.57 -8.20 6.29
CA GLU A 265 32.33 -8.30 5.05
C GLU A 265 33.08 -7.01 4.68
N TYR A 266 32.75 -5.88 5.31
CA TYR A 266 33.36 -4.58 5.05
C TYR A 266 34.40 -4.22 6.11
N ASN A 267 35.69 -4.32 5.75
CA ASN A 267 36.79 -3.93 6.63
C ASN A 267 37.09 -2.42 6.56
N CYS A 268 36.23 -1.60 7.16
CA CYS A 268 36.43 -0.16 7.18
C CYS A 268 37.48 0.26 8.22
N GLN A 269 38.57 0.88 7.75
CA GLN A 269 39.46 1.63 8.62
C GLN A 269 38.87 3.03 8.82
N PHE A 270 38.26 3.27 9.98
CA PHE A 270 37.86 4.62 10.36
C PHE A 270 39.11 5.44 10.71
N ASP A 271 39.50 6.36 9.83
CA ASP A 271 40.48 7.38 10.17
C ASP A 271 39.84 8.41 11.11
N LEU A 272 39.93 8.13 12.41
CA LEU A 272 39.45 9.02 13.47
C LEU A 272 40.21 10.36 13.53
N THR A 273 41.27 10.54 12.72
CA THR A 273 42.04 11.81 12.67
C THR A 273 41.47 12.81 11.67
N ALA A 274 40.53 12.42 10.80
CA ALA A 274 39.91 13.30 9.81
C ALA A 274 38.71 14.11 10.35
N VAL A 275 38.24 13.86 11.58
CA VAL A 275 37.14 14.60 12.23
C VAL A 275 37.67 15.66 13.19
N ASN A 276 38.55 16.53 12.69
CA ASN A 276 38.64 17.97 13.02
C ASN A 276 39.75 18.60 12.17
N PRO A 277 39.43 19.59 11.32
CA PRO A 277 39.73 20.94 11.80
C PRO A 277 38.69 22.00 11.39
N SER A 278 38.30 22.77 12.43
CA SER A 278 37.76 24.14 12.47
C SER A 278 36.36 24.40 11.90
#